data_AF-A0A0Q6WY09-F1
#
_entry.id   AF-A0A0Q6WY09-F1
#
_cell.length_a   1.000
_cell.length_b   1.000
_cell.length_c   1.000
_cell.angle_alpha   90.00
_cell.angle_beta   90.00
_cell.angle_gamma   90.00
#
_symmetry.space_group_name_H-M   'P 1'
#
loop_
_entity.id
_entity.type
_entity.pdbx_description
1 polymer ?
#
loop_
_entity_poly.entity_id
_entity_poly.type
_entity_poly.pdbx_seq_one_letter_code
_entity_poly.pdbx_strand_id
1 'polypeptide(L)'
;MNTTATLNRYFADWRYLLQTIGNERVILQIEPDLWGFVRGKNKDPRAVPAQVKAANPTDCAYYENSAAGLSRCMIAMARKYAPNAAVGLHASSWNYTEKGNAEEIGNFMMALGAGDGDFVTTDPSDRDAGWYKKERNMDTFWTDQSFAAYLAWSKKLSEVVGKSTVMWQIPLGNWQQNNTTNHWQDNKVDYLFNNMEKVADAHIAALLFGAGDTPQTSPESDGGRFFGWTQTYDRNGGVKLR
;
A
#
# COMPACT_ATOMS: atom_id res chain seq x y z
N MET A 1 12.20 11.92 -11.12
CA MET A 1 12.55 10.74 -11.96
C MET A 1 12.90 11.08 -13.41
N ASN A 2 12.58 12.28 -13.91
CA ASN A 2 12.80 12.62 -15.33
C ASN A 2 14.21 13.12 -15.69
N THR A 3 15.13 13.20 -14.72
CA THR A 3 16.54 13.49 -14.95
C THR A 3 17.39 12.26 -14.60
N THR A 4 18.39 11.98 -15.41
CA THR A 4 19.30 10.84 -15.22
C THR A 4 20.03 10.92 -13.89
N ALA A 5 20.52 12.11 -13.49
CA ALA A 5 21.29 12.28 -12.26
C ALA A 5 20.48 11.98 -10.99
N THR A 6 19.23 12.45 -10.91
CA THR A 6 18.36 12.18 -9.76
C THR A 6 18.00 10.70 -9.69
N LEU A 7 17.60 10.10 -10.82
CA LEU A 7 17.20 8.70 -10.84
C LEU A 7 18.39 7.75 -10.61
N ASN A 8 19.61 8.14 -11.02
CA ASN A 8 20.83 7.38 -10.73
C ASN A 8 21.10 7.29 -9.23
N ARG A 9 21.01 8.41 -8.50
CA ARG A 9 21.16 8.43 -7.04
C ARG A 9 20.09 7.56 -6.37
N TYR A 10 18.83 7.75 -6.77
CA TYR A 10 17.71 6.96 -6.27
C TYR A 10 17.91 5.44 -6.48
N PHE A 11 18.36 5.01 -7.66
CA PHE A 11 18.67 3.60 -7.90
C PHE A 11 19.90 3.10 -7.13
N ALA A 12 20.88 3.96 -6.86
CA ALA A 12 22.02 3.59 -6.03
C ALA A 12 21.59 3.35 -4.58
N ASP A 13 20.74 4.22 -4.02
CA ASP A 13 20.18 4.06 -2.68
C ASP A 13 19.28 2.83 -2.60
N TRP A 14 18.44 2.60 -3.62
CA TRP A 14 17.63 1.37 -3.72
C TRP A 14 18.50 0.10 -3.76
N ARG A 15 19.56 0.08 -4.57
CA ARG A 15 20.51 -1.05 -4.61
C ARG A 15 21.16 -1.26 -3.24
N TYR A 16 21.60 -0.19 -2.59
CA TYR A 16 22.23 -0.26 -1.27
C TYR A 16 21.29 -0.85 -0.21
N LEU A 17 20.03 -0.40 -0.18
CA LEU A 17 19.01 -0.98 0.70
C LEU A 17 18.84 -2.48 0.45
N LEU A 18 18.66 -2.88 -0.81
CA LEU A 18 18.47 -4.29 -1.16
C LEU A 18 19.67 -5.17 -0.80
N GLN A 19 20.89 -4.68 -1.02
CA GLN A 19 22.11 -5.39 -0.63
C GLN A 19 22.27 -5.50 0.89
N THR A 20 21.82 -4.48 1.62
CA THR A 20 21.79 -4.49 3.08
C THR A 20 20.81 -5.53 3.62
N ILE A 21 19.65 -5.67 2.96
CA ILE A 21 18.65 -6.72 3.28
C ILE A 21 19.22 -8.11 2.99
N GLY A 22 19.85 -8.30 1.82
CA GLY A 22 20.45 -9.59 1.46
C GLY A 22 19.45 -10.75 1.52
N ASN A 23 19.69 -11.73 2.40
CA ASN A 23 18.84 -12.91 2.52
C ASN A 23 17.76 -12.79 3.60
N GLU A 24 17.59 -11.63 4.22
CA GLU A 24 16.56 -11.44 5.24
C GLU A 24 15.15 -11.49 4.65
N ARG A 25 14.19 -11.92 5.49
CA ARG A 25 12.77 -11.91 5.14
C ARG A 25 12.15 -10.60 5.56
N VAL A 26 11.85 -9.76 4.58
CA VAL A 26 11.23 -8.44 4.78
C VAL A 26 10.12 -8.21 3.76
N ILE A 27 9.26 -7.23 4.04
CA ILE A 27 8.25 -6.73 3.09
C ILE A 27 8.74 -5.39 2.55
N LEU A 28 8.83 -5.27 1.23
CA LEU A 28 9.23 -4.07 0.51
C LEU A 28 8.05 -3.52 -0.28
N GLN A 29 7.43 -2.48 0.26
CA GLN A 29 6.47 -1.66 -0.47
C GLN A 29 7.22 -0.62 -1.30
N ILE A 30 7.13 -0.74 -2.62
CA ILE A 30 7.78 0.20 -3.54
C ILE A 30 6.87 1.40 -3.79
N GLU A 31 7.37 2.57 -3.39
CA GLU A 31 6.82 3.89 -3.71
C GLU A 31 5.33 4.03 -3.39
N PRO A 32 4.97 4.18 -2.09
CA PRO A 32 3.63 4.57 -1.70
C PRO A 32 3.16 5.83 -2.44
N ASP A 33 1.89 5.84 -2.84
CA ASP A 33 1.19 6.88 -3.62
C ASP A 33 1.72 7.27 -5.01
N LEU A 34 3.01 7.06 -5.28
CA LEU A 34 3.63 7.46 -6.55
C LEU A 34 2.84 6.93 -7.76
N TRP A 35 2.49 5.64 -7.76
CA TRP A 35 1.84 5.00 -8.89
C TRP A 35 0.43 5.55 -9.14
N GLY A 36 -0.27 5.98 -8.09
CA GLY A 36 -1.53 6.72 -8.18
C GLY A 36 -1.34 8.07 -8.90
N PHE A 37 -0.30 8.83 -8.53
CA PHE A 37 0.05 10.08 -9.22
C PHE A 37 0.48 9.86 -10.68
N VAL A 38 1.26 8.81 -10.96
CA VAL A 38 1.66 8.44 -12.33
C VAL A 38 0.42 8.14 -13.17
N ARG A 39 -0.52 7.33 -12.65
CA ARG A 39 -1.81 7.04 -13.33
C ARG A 39 -2.62 8.31 -13.57
N GLY A 40 -2.58 9.27 -12.65
CA GLY A 40 -3.20 10.58 -12.79
C GLY A 40 -2.62 11.42 -13.93
N LYS A 41 -1.35 11.22 -14.31
CA LYS A 41 -0.71 11.87 -15.46
C LYS A 41 -1.04 11.19 -16.78
N ASN A 42 -0.98 9.86 -16.81
CA ASN A 42 -1.38 9.07 -17.98
C ASN A 42 -1.82 7.67 -17.53
N LYS A 43 -2.91 7.16 -18.13
CA LYS A 43 -3.43 5.81 -17.85
C LYS A 43 -2.56 4.71 -18.43
N ASP A 44 -1.66 5.00 -19.36
CA ASP A 44 -0.60 4.08 -19.79
C ASP A 44 0.72 4.45 -19.09
N PRO A 45 1.26 3.61 -18.17
CA PRO A 45 2.50 3.91 -17.48
C PRO A 45 3.73 3.89 -18.41
N ARG A 46 3.62 3.31 -19.62
CA ARG A 46 4.69 3.35 -20.62
C ARG A 46 4.82 4.72 -21.28
N ALA A 47 3.75 5.49 -21.29
CA ALA A 47 3.72 6.85 -21.81
C ALA A 47 4.23 7.90 -20.80
N VAL A 48 4.48 7.52 -19.54
CA VAL A 48 5.05 8.42 -18.52
C VAL A 48 6.58 8.27 -18.50
N PRO A 49 7.35 9.31 -18.87
CA PRO A 49 8.80 9.18 -19.05
C PRO A 49 9.57 9.05 -17.72
N ALA A 50 10.59 8.18 -17.71
CA ALA A 50 11.60 8.08 -16.67
C ALA A 50 12.96 7.67 -17.28
N GLN A 51 14.07 8.24 -16.82
CA GLN A 51 15.39 8.06 -17.46
C GLN A 51 16.10 6.75 -17.03
N VAL A 52 15.38 5.63 -17.09
CA VAL A 52 15.75 4.34 -16.47
C VAL A 52 17.09 3.78 -16.97
N LYS A 53 17.26 3.65 -18.29
CA LYS A 53 18.44 3.00 -18.90
C LYS A 53 19.74 3.73 -18.56
N ALA A 54 19.74 5.05 -18.74
CA ALA A 54 20.92 5.87 -18.50
C ALA A 54 21.20 6.03 -17.00
N ALA A 55 20.16 6.01 -16.16
CA ALA A 55 20.30 6.15 -14.71
C ALA A 55 20.91 4.90 -14.06
N ASN A 56 20.65 3.71 -14.59
CA ASN A 56 21.22 2.48 -14.06
C ASN A 56 21.48 1.46 -15.19
N PRO A 57 22.58 1.61 -15.96
CA PRO A 57 22.88 0.71 -17.06
C PRO A 57 23.24 -0.71 -16.58
N THR A 58 23.66 -0.89 -15.33
CA THR A 58 24.06 -2.20 -14.80
C THR A 58 22.88 -3.13 -14.57
N ASP A 59 21.81 -2.64 -13.92
CA ASP A 59 20.63 -3.46 -13.61
C ASP A 59 19.44 -3.17 -14.52
N CYS A 60 19.36 -1.97 -15.10
CA CYS A 60 18.16 -1.50 -15.78
C CYS A 60 18.29 -1.32 -17.31
N ALA A 61 19.40 -1.71 -17.93
CA ALA A 61 19.65 -1.46 -19.36
C ALA A 61 18.57 -2.00 -20.32
N TYR A 62 17.92 -3.10 -19.94
CA TYR A 62 16.90 -3.77 -20.75
C TYR A 62 15.48 -3.20 -20.55
N TYR A 63 15.27 -2.33 -19.57
CA TYR A 63 13.95 -1.74 -19.31
C TYR A 63 13.77 -0.44 -20.09
N GLU A 64 12.53 -0.17 -20.50
CA GLU A 64 12.16 1.05 -21.22
C GLU A 64 12.31 2.33 -20.36
N ASN A 65 12.46 3.48 -21.01
CA ASN A 65 12.57 4.78 -20.33
C ASN A 65 11.18 5.33 -19.95
N SER A 66 10.47 4.61 -19.09
CA SER A 66 9.12 4.94 -18.64
C SER A 66 8.87 4.54 -17.18
N ALA A 67 7.73 4.94 -16.62
CA ALA A 67 7.32 4.51 -15.28
C ALA A 67 7.15 2.98 -15.19
N ALA A 68 6.72 2.33 -16.28
CA ALA A 68 6.69 0.88 -16.39
C ALA A 68 8.10 0.27 -16.35
N GLY A 69 9.07 0.85 -17.06
CA GLY A 69 10.46 0.39 -16.98
C GLY A 69 11.10 0.60 -15.61
N LEU A 70 10.74 1.69 -14.92
CA LEU A 70 11.22 1.99 -13.58
C LEU A 70 10.78 0.94 -12.57
N SER A 71 9.46 0.72 -12.45
CA SER A 71 8.87 -0.26 -11.52
C SER A 71 9.38 -1.67 -11.78
N ARG A 72 9.40 -2.11 -13.04
CA ARG A 72 9.92 -3.42 -13.43
C ARG A 72 11.40 -3.60 -13.07
N CYS A 73 12.24 -2.57 -13.29
CA CYS A 73 13.62 -2.66 -12.87
C CYS A 73 13.75 -2.74 -11.34
N MET A 74 12.97 -1.96 -10.59
CA MET A 74 13.02 -2.01 -9.12
C MET A 74 12.66 -3.39 -8.57
N ILE A 75 11.63 -4.05 -9.13
CA ILE A 75 11.24 -5.43 -8.78
C ILE A 75 12.38 -6.39 -9.14
N ALA A 76 12.95 -6.28 -10.34
CA ALA A 76 14.06 -7.15 -10.76
C ALA A 76 15.31 -6.99 -9.89
N MET A 77 15.63 -5.76 -9.47
CA MET A 77 16.69 -5.51 -8.50
C MET A 77 16.38 -6.18 -7.17
N ALA A 78 15.14 -6.13 -6.67
CA ALA A 78 14.75 -6.82 -5.45
C ALA A 78 14.95 -8.34 -5.56
N ARG A 79 14.54 -8.95 -6.68
CA ARG A 79 14.80 -10.38 -6.93
C ARG A 79 16.28 -10.76 -6.96
N LYS A 80 17.13 -9.84 -7.45
CA LYS A 80 18.57 -10.07 -7.59
C LYS A 80 19.32 -9.91 -6.26
N TYR A 81 19.00 -8.88 -5.49
CA TYR A 81 19.79 -8.48 -4.32
C TYR A 81 19.14 -8.83 -2.98
N ALA A 82 17.82 -9.02 -2.96
CA ALA A 82 17.05 -9.38 -1.78
C ALA A 82 16.05 -10.53 -2.06
N PRO A 83 16.52 -11.74 -2.45
CA PRO A 83 15.66 -12.79 -3.01
C PRO A 83 14.59 -13.34 -2.03
N ASN A 84 14.80 -13.18 -0.72
CA ASN A 84 13.85 -13.59 0.32
C ASN A 84 12.87 -12.47 0.73
N ALA A 85 13.03 -11.26 0.19
CA ALA A 85 12.09 -10.18 0.42
C ALA A 85 10.82 -10.38 -0.42
N ALA A 86 9.67 -10.17 0.22
CA ALA A 86 8.41 -9.98 -0.50
C ALA A 86 8.37 -8.55 -1.03
N VAL A 87 8.08 -8.35 -2.31
CA VAL A 87 8.08 -7.03 -2.95
C VAL A 87 6.75 -6.75 -3.63
N GLY A 88 6.22 -5.55 -3.47
CA GLY A 88 4.96 -5.15 -4.07
C GLY A 88 4.89 -3.66 -4.38
N LEU A 89 4.10 -3.33 -5.39
CA LEU A 89 3.82 -1.95 -5.77
C LEU A 89 2.54 -1.46 -5.06
N HIS A 90 2.43 -0.15 -4.83
CA HIS A 90 1.25 0.44 -4.21
C HIS A 90 0.15 0.81 -5.21
N ALA A 91 -1.05 0.27 -5.01
CA ALA A 91 -2.27 0.61 -5.73
C ALA A 91 -3.14 1.54 -4.85
N SER A 92 -3.04 2.84 -5.11
CA SER A 92 -3.77 3.85 -4.34
C SER A 92 -5.29 3.69 -4.46
N SER A 93 -5.98 3.62 -3.33
CA SER A 93 -7.42 3.31 -3.27
C SER A 93 -8.34 4.54 -3.30
N TRP A 94 -7.81 5.73 -3.61
CA TRP A 94 -8.46 7.03 -3.42
C TRP A 94 -9.92 7.15 -3.90
N ASN A 95 -10.33 6.38 -4.92
CA ASN A 95 -11.72 6.31 -5.43
C ASN A 95 -12.26 4.86 -5.49
N TYR A 96 -12.01 4.04 -4.47
CA TYR A 96 -12.37 2.61 -4.49
C TYR A 96 -13.87 2.31 -4.69
N THR A 97 -14.75 3.28 -4.45
CA THR A 97 -16.21 3.15 -4.66
C THR A 97 -16.65 3.37 -6.11
N GLU A 98 -15.76 3.88 -6.97
CA GLU A 98 -16.05 4.13 -8.38
C GLU A 98 -16.16 2.79 -9.16
N LYS A 99 -17.22 2.65 -9.95
CA LYS A 99 -17.47 1.42 -10.72
C LYS A 99 -16.35 1.18 -11.73
N GLY A 100 -15.81 -0.05 -11.77
CA GLY A 100 -14.73 -0.44 -12.69
C GLY A 100 -13.33 0.00 -12.25
N ASN A 101 -13.22 0.83 -11.21
CA ASN A 101 -11.95 1.39 -10.74
C ASN A 101 -10.91 0.32 -10.36
N ALA A 102 -11.32 -0.74 -9.67
CA ALA A 102 -10.44 -1.86 -9.30
C ALA A 102 -9.78 -2.53 -10.52
N GLU A 103 -10.55 -2.73 -11.60
CA GLU A 103 -10.07 -3.38 -12.82
C GLU A 103 -9.13 -2.47 -13.60
N GLU A 104 -9.44 -1.18 -13.71
CA GLU A 104 -8.55 -0.21 -14.33
C GLU A 104 -7.22 -0.08 -13.58
N ILE A 105 -7.26 -0.02 -12.25
CA ILE A 105 -6.04 0.04 -11.44
C ILE A 105 -5.28 -1.28 -11.55
N GLY A 106 -5.95 -2.44 -11.47
CA GLY A 106 -5.30 -3.73 -11.64
C GLY A 106 -4.56 -3.87 -12.98
N ASN A 107 -5.19 -3.46 -14.08
CA ASN A 107 -4.54 -3.45 -15.40
C ASN A 107 -3.36 -2.47 -15.47
N PHE A 108 -3.48 -1.30 -14.84
CA PHE A 108 -2.37 -0.35 -14.70
C PHE A 108 -1.20 -0.94 -13.89
N MET A 109 -1.48 -1.62 -12.78
CA MET A 109 -0.48 -2.32 -11.97
C MET A 109 0.20 -3.45 -12.75
N MET A 110 -0.56 -4.21 -13.53
CA MET A 110 0.00 -5.23 -14.44
C MET A 110 0.91 -4.61 -15.51
N ALA A 111 0.56 -3.45 -16.05
CA ALA A 111 1.42 -2.71 -16.97
C ALA A 111 2.74 -2.25 -16.32
N LEU A 112 2.69 -1.81 -15.06
CA LEU A 112 3.87 -1.54 -14.22
C LEU A 112 4.66 -2.81 -13.82
N GLY A 113 4.13 -4.01 -14.06
CA GLY A 113 4.80 -5.27 -13.73
C GLY A 113 4.55 -5.80 -12.33
N ALA A 114 3.47 -5.37 -11.66
CA ALA A 114 3.10 -5.87 -10.33
C ALA A 114 2.94 -7.41 -10.28
N GLY A 115 2.60 -8.06 -11.41
CA GLY A 115 2.53 -9.52 -11.51
C GLY A 115 3.87 -10.25 -11.26
N ASP A 116 5.01 -9.57 -11.44
CA ASP A 116 6.35 -10.09 -11.15
C ASP A 116 6.74 -9.91 -9.66
N GLY A 117 5.92 -9.17 -8.91
CA GLY A 117 5.98 -9.02 -7.45
C GLY A 117 5.27 -10.16 -6.69
N ASP A 118 5.13 -9.96 -5.39
CA ASP A 118 4.50 -10.93 -4.46
C ASP A 118 3.12 -10.47 -3.98
N PHE A 119 2.91 -9.15 -3.91
CA PHE A 119 1.66 -8.54 -3.46
C PHE A 119 1.44 -7.17 -4.11
N VAL A 120 0.27 -6.58 -3.85
CA VAL A 120 -0.03 -5.17 -4.14
C VAL A 120 -0.47 -4.48 -2.86
N THR A 121 0.12 -3.35 -2.48
CA THR A 121 -0.35 -2.61 -1.30
C THR A 121 -1.52 -1.70 -1.62
N THR A 122 -2.39 -1.44 -0.65
CA THR A 122 -3.59 -0.59 -0.79
C THR A 122 -3.86 0.22 0.48
N ASP A 123 -4.29 1.47 0.38
CA ASP A 123 -4.39 2.42 1.48
C ASP A 123 -5.84 2.85 1.78
N PRO A 124 -6.50 2.37 2.85
CA PRO A 124 -7.85 2.82 3.16
C PRO A 124 -7.91 4.29 3.60
N SER A 125 -6.88 4.80 4.28
CA SER A 125 -6.80 6.21 4.67
C SER A 125 -5.43 6.57 5.27
N ASP A 126 -4.95 7.79 5.04
CA ASP A 126 -3.70 8.28 5.66
C ASP A 126 -3.90 8.91 7.04
N ARG A 127 -5.14 9.25 7.42
CA ARG A 127 -5.47 9.96 8.67
C ARG A 127 -6.74 9.43 9.30
N ASP A 128 -6.87 9.68 10.60
CA ASP A 128 -8.06 9.31 11.37
C ASP A 128 -9.30 10.05 10.87
N ALA A 129 -10.44 9.36 10.87
CA ALA A 129 -11.71 9.92 10.40
C ALA A 129 -12.15 11.16 11.19
N GLY A 130 -11.88 11.19 12.49
CA GLY A 130 -12.11 12.36 13.36
C GLY A 130 -11.28 13.57 12.96
N TRP A 131 -10.04 13.36 12.50
CA TRP A 131 -9.20 14.43 11.96
C TRP A 131 -9.80 14.99 10.68
N TYR A 132 -10.18 14.12 9.73
CA TYR A 132 -10.82 14.54 8.49
C TYR A 132 -12.12 15.31 8.72
N LYS A 133 -12.93 14.85 9.67
CA LYS A 133 -14.19 15.51 10.01
C LYS A 133 -13.95 16.91 10.56
N LYS A 134 -12.97 17.09 11.44
CA LYS A 134 -12.68 18.41 12.04
C LYS A 134 -11.94 19.35 11.09
N GLU A 135 -10.89 18.87 10.42
CA GLU A 135 -9.95 19.72 9.67
C GLU A 135 -10.34 19.89 8.19
N ARG A 136 -11.20 19.02 7.66
CA ARG A 136 -11.62 19.02 6.24
C ARG A 136 -13.13 18.93 6.03
N ASN A 137 -13.93 18.78 7.10
CA ASN A 137 -15.37 18.54 7.02
C ASN A 137 -15.72 17.35 6.11
N MET A 138 -14.89 16.30 6.16
CA MET A 138 -15.06 15.07 5.38
C MET A 138 -15.44 13.92 6.32
N ASP A 139 -16.51 13.20 6.00
CA ASP A 139 -16.89 12.01 6.76
C ASP A 139 -16.22 10.77 6.14
N THR A 140 -15.17 10.28 6.80
CA THR A 140 -14.36 9.14 6.36
C THR A 140 -14.41 7.97 7.36
N PHE A 141 -15.41 7.98 8.26
CA PHE A 141 -15.72 6.81 9.07
C PHE A 141 -16.29 5.71 8.17
N TRP A 142 -15.95 4.46 8.47
CA TRP A 142 -16.58 3.35 7.76
C TRP A 142 -18.01 3.13 8.21
N THR A 143 -18.85 2.87 7.23
CA THR A 143 -20.13 2.20 7.37
C THR A 143 -20.00 0.76 6.86
N ASP A 144 -20.98 -0.09 7.13
CA ASP A 144 -21.05 -1.43 6.53
C ASP A 144 -20.95 -1.38 5.00
N GLN A 145 -21.57 -0.37 4.38
CA GLN A 145 -21.54 -0.18 2.94
C GLN A 145 -20.14 0.17 2.42
N SER A 146 -19.47 1.17 3.03
CA SER A 146 -18.15 1.59 2.58
C SER A 146 -17.08 0.52 2.86
N PHE A 147 -17.20 -0.19 3.99
CA PHE A 147 -16.32 -1.31 4.31
C PHE A 147 -16.49 -2.46 3.31
N ALA A 148 -17.73 -2.87 3.02
CA ALA A 148 -18.01 -3.89 2.02
C ALA A 148 -17.52 -3.48 0.62
N ALA A 149 -17.68 -2.20 0.25
CA ALA A 149 -17.16 -1.67 -1.01
C ALA A 149 -15.63 -1.72 -1.09
N TYR A 150 -14.92 -1.38 -0.01
CA TYR A 150 -13.47 -1.48 0.04
C TYR A 150 -12.99 -2.93 -0.11
N LEU A 151 -13.61 -3.87 0.61
CA LEU A 151 -13.27 -5.30 0.50
C LEU A 151 -13.54 -5.82 -0.92
N ALA A 152 -14.67 -5.47 -1.53
CA ALA A 152 -15.00 -5.86 -2.90
C ALA A 152 -14.00 -5.29 -3.92
N TRP A 153 -13.59 -4.03 -3.74
CA TRP A 153 -12.57 -3.39 -4.58
C TRP A 153 -11.22 -4.09 -4.42
N SER A 154 -10.78 -4.35 -3.19
CA SER A 154 -9.49 -5.01 -2.90
C SER A 154 -9.45 -6.42 -3.47
N LYS A 155 -10.55 -7.17 -3.33
CA LYS A 155 -10.72 -8.49 -3.93
C LYS A 155 -10.57 -8.45 -5.45
N LYS A 156 -11.33 -7.57 -6.12
CA LYS A 156 -11.29 -7.47 -7.57
C LYS A 156 -9.91 -7.04 -8.08
N LEU A 157 -9.24 -6.12 -7.38
CA LEU A 157 -7.87 -5.73 -7.67
C LEU A 157 -6.91 -6.93 -7.56
N SER A 158 -7.01 -7.69 -6.47
CA SER A 158 -6.22 -8.89 -6.23
C SER A 158 -6.39 -9.92 -7.35
N GLU A 159 -7.63 -10.19 -7.75
CA GLU A 159 -7.97 -11.13 -8.82
C GLU A 159 -7.42 -10.68 -10.19
N VAL A 160 -7.45 -9.38 -10.49
CA VAL A 160 -6.92 -8.85 -11.76
C VAL A 160 -5.40 -8.92 -11.82
N VAL A 161 -4.71 -8.62 -10.70
CA VAL A 161 -3.24 -8.68 -10.66
C VAL A 161 -2.73 -10.11 -10.46
N GLY A 162 -3.56 -11.01 -9.91
CA GLY A 162 -3.18 -12.37 -9.55
C GLY A 162 -2.29 -12.44 -8.32
N LYS A 163 -2.40 -11.46 -7.40
CA LYS A 163 -1.61 -11.35 -6.17
C LYS A 163 -2.49 -10.86 -5.03
N SER A 164 -2.24 -11.35 -3.81
CA SER A 164 -2.93 -10.83 -2.62
C SER A 164 -2.63 -9.36 -2.38
N THR A 165 -3.56 -8.67 -1.72
CA THR A 165 -3.35 -7.27 -1.31
C THR A 165 -2.77 -7.19 0.10
N VAL A 166 -2.07 -6.10 0.39
CA VAL A 166 -1.60 -5.74 1.73
C VAL A 166 -2.14 -4.36 2.06
N MET A 167 -2.97 -4.26 3.11
CA MET A 167 -3.60 -3.01 3.47
C MET A 167 -2.62 -2.12 4.25
N TRP A 168 -2.14 -1.05 3.63
CA TRP A 168 -1.28 -0.02 4.19
C TRP A 168 -1.65 1.33 3.58
N GLN A 169 -1.79 2.43 4.32
CA GLN A 169 -1.73 2.53 5.78
C GLN A 169 -3.12 2.54 6.39
N ILE A 170 -3.24 2.02 7.61
CA ILE A 170 -4.49 1.99 8.37
C ILE A 170 -4.31 2.89 9.60
N PRO A 171 -5.13 3.95 9.77
CA PRO A 171 -5.03 4.84 10.92
C PRO A 171 -5.51 4.13 12.19
N LEU A 172 -5.03 4.60 13.36
CA LEU A 172 -5.14 3.91 14.65
C LEU A 172 -6.19 4.49 15.60
N GLY A 173 -6.91 5.51 15.16
CA GLY A 173 -7.99 6.12 15.91
C GLY A 173 -9.07 5.12 16.31
N ASN A 174 -9.77 5.45 17.38
CA ASN A 174 -10.86 4.63 17.91
C ASN A 174 -11.87 5.49 18.67
N TRP A 175 -13.07 4.96 18.93
CA TRP A 175 -14.15 5.73 19.55
C TRP A 175 -13.85 6.28 20.96
N GLN A 176 -12.82 5.77 21.66
CA GLN A 176 -12.44 6.24 23.00
C GLN A 176 -11.63 7.54 22.98
N GLN A 177 -11.21 7.99 21.80
CA GLN A 177 -10.43 9.20 21.61
C GLN A 177 -11.29 10.47 21.71
N ASN A 178 -10.66 11.63 21.94
CA ASN A 178 -11.33 12.90 22.24
C ASN A 178 -11.28 13.95 21.11
N ASN A 179 -10.84 13.57 19.91
CA ASN A 179 -10.69 14.43 18.72
C ASN A 179 -9.76 15.64 18.93
N THR A 180 -8.62 15.39 19.56
CA THR A 180 -7.49 16.33 19.68
C THR A 180 -6.25 15.76 19.03
N THR A 181 -5.19 16.57 18.87
CA THR A 181 -3.91 16.12 18.32
C THR A 181 -3.44 14.84 19.01
N ASN A 182 -3.08 13.84 18.21
CA ASN A 182 -2.68 12.48 18.60
C ASN A 182 -3.79 11.63 19.24
N HIS A 183 -5.03 12.11 19.28
CA HIS A 183 -6.15 11.45 19.94
C HIS A 183 -7.44 11.64 19.12
N TRP A 184 -7.51 11.03 17.94
CA TRP A 184 -8.65 11.15 17.03
C TRP A 184 -9.51 9.89 16.99
N GLN A 185 -10.82 10.10 16.84
CA GLN A 185 -11.73 8.98 16.66
C GLN A 185 -11.60 8.41 15.24
N ASP A 186 -11.62 7.09 15.14
CA ASP A 186 -11.81 6.32 13.91
C ASP A 186 -12.53 5.02 14.28
N ASN A 187 -12.90 4.20 13.31
CA ASN A 187 -13.52 2.90 13.52
C ASN A 187 -12.89 1.78 12.67
N LYS A 188 -11.90 2.08 11.82
CA LYS A 188 -11.28 1.11 10.91
C LYS A 188 -10.63 -0.07 11.62
N VAL A 189 -9.90 0.17 12.72
CA VAL A 189 -9.30 -0.90 13.55
C VAL A 189 -10.39 -1.88 14.01
N ASP A 190 -11.44 -1.35 14.63
CA ASP A 190 -12.54 -2.17 15.14
C ASP A 190 -13.28 -2.91 14.01
N TYR A 191 -13.54 -2.27 12.87
CA TYR A 191 -14.19 -2.91 11.72
C TYR A 191 -13.38 -4.09 11.18
N LEU A 192 -12.06 -3.91 11.01
CA LEU A 192 -11.17 -4.96 10.50
C LEU A 192 -11.15 -6.16 11.43
N PHE A 193 -10.84 -5.95 12.72
CA PHE A 193 -10.69 -7.05 13.66
C PHE A 193 -12.01 -7.79 13.96
N ASN A 194 -13.16 -7.11 13.86
CA ASN A 194 -14.47 -7.77 13.95
C ASN A 194 -14.86 -8.55 12.69
N ASN A 195 -14.15 -8.38 11.57
CA ASN A 195 -14.52 -8.96 10.28
C ASN A 195 -13.35 -9.66 9.57
N MET A 196 -12.38 -10.21 10.32
CA MET A 196 -11.16 -10.80 9.74
C MET A 196 -11.41 -11.91 8.71
N GLU A 197 -12.48 -12.69 8.85
CA GLU A 197 -12.89 -13.68 7.83
C GLU A 197 -13.24 -13.01 6.49
N LYS A 198 -13.98 -11.89 6.52
CA LYS A 198 -14.31 -11.13 5.29
C LYS A 198 -13.08 -10.46 4.68
N VAL A 199 -12.14 -10.02 5.53
CA VAL A 199 -10.85 -9.46 5.10
C VAL A 199 -10.04 -10.53 4.36
N ALA A 200 -9.94 -11.73 4.92
CA ALA A 200 -9.27 -12.86 4.27
C ALA A 200 -9.97 -13.31 2.97
N ASP A 201 -11.31 -13.35 2.95
CA ASP A 201 -12.13 -13.66 1.76
C ASP A 201 -11.97 -12.64 0.61
N ALA A 202 -11.45 -11.46 0.93
CA ALA A 202 -11.10 -10.40 -0.02
C ALA A 202 -9.63 -10.46 -0.48
N HIS A 203 -8.92 -11.54 -0.17
CA HIS A 203 -7.50 -11.77 -0.50
C HIS A 203 -6.53 -10.74 0.09
N ILE A 204 -6.90 -10.12 1.22
CA ILE A 204 -6.02 -9.20 1.97
C ILE A 204 -5.16 -10.02 2.93
N ALA A 205 -3.85 -10.07 2.66
CA ALA A 205 -2.89 -10.93 3.37
C ALA A 205 -2.21 -10.29 4.57
N ALA A 206 -2.18 -8.97 4.64
CA ALA A 206 -1.64 -8.27 5.80
C ALA A 206 -2.34 -6.92 6.00
N LEU A 207 -2.35 -6.48 7.27
CA LEU A 207 -2.86 -5.19 7.70
C LEU A 207 -1.72 -4.44 8.40
N LEU A 208 -1.34 -3.28 7.87
CA LEU A 208 -0.24 -2.46 8.37
C LEU A 208 -0.80 -1.13 8.90
N PHE A 209 -0.71 -0.96 10.22
CA PHE A 209 -1.29 0.16 10.95
C PHE A 209 -0.22 1.19 11.29
N GLY A 210 -0.58 2.47 11.28
CA GLY A 210 0.34 3.54 11.62
C GLY A 210 -0.30 4.93 11.60
N ALA A 211 0.31 5.84 12.36
CA ALA A 211 0.00 7.26 12.29
C ALA A 211 0.58 7.82 10.98
N GLY A 212 -0.28 7.95 9.96
CA GLY A 212 0.14 8.41 8.62
C GLY A 212 0.51 9.89 8.52
N ASP A 213 0.38 10.64 9.62
CA ASP A 213 0.85 12.00 9.78
C ASP A 213 1.12 12.26 11.28
N THR A 214 1.95 13.25 11.60
CA THR A 214 2.37 13.55 12.98
C THR A 214 1.20 13.81 13.93
N PRO A 215 0.12 14.51 13.55
CA PRO A 215 -0.99 14.78 14.46
C PRO A 215 -1.95 13.60 14.69
N GLN A 216 -1.74 12.44 14.06
CA GLN A 216 -2.68 11.32 14.10
C GLN A 216 -2.52 10.48 15.35
N THR A 217 -3.55 9.71 15.68
CA THR A 217 -3.48 8.68 16.72
C THR A 217 -2.40 7.66 16.35
N SER A 218 -1.52 7.34 17.29
CA SER A 218 -0.43 6.39 17.13
C SER A 218 -0.62 5.19 18.07
N PRO A 219 0.19 4.11 17.94
CA PRO A 219 0.14 2.99 18.88
C PRO A 219 0.37 3.41 20.33
N GLU A 220 1.07 4.52 20.56
CA GLU A 220 1.37 5.06 21.88
C GLU A 220 0.22 5.90 22.46
N SER A 221 -0.70 6.39 21.62
CA SER A 221 -1.77 7.32 22.03
C SER A 221 -3.19 6.77 21.84
N ASP A 222 -3.34 5.60 21.22
CA ASP A 222 -4.63 4.95 20.96
C ASP A 222 -5.30 4.34 22.21
N GLY A 223 -4.64 4.41 23.38
CA GLY A 223 -5.13 3.83 24.63
C GLY A 223 -4.93 2.31 24.75
N GLY A 224 -4.05 1.72 23.94
CA GLY A 224 -3.80 0.29 23.90
C GLY A 224 -4.86 -0.50 23.11
N ARG A 225 -5.70 0.19 22.33
CA ARG A 225 -6.83 -0.43 21.62
C ARG A 225 -6.35 -1.41 20.56
N PHE A 226 -5.41 -1.00 19.71
CA PHE A 226 -4.79 -1.83 18.69
C PHE A 226 -4.06 -3.01 19.29
N PHE A 227 -3.31 -2.79 20.37
CA PHE A 227 -2.59 -3.86 21.07
C PHE A 227 -3.55 -4.91 21.66
N GLY A 228 -4.67 -4.48 22.25
CA GLY A 228 -5.70 -5.40 22.74
C GLY A 228 -6.32 -6.27 21.63
N TRP A 229 -6.54 -5.68 20.46
CA TRP A 229 -7.02 -6.42 19.28
C TRP A 229 -6.00 -7.43 18.77
N THR A 230 -4.74 -7.03 18.59
CA THR A 230 -3.70 -7.93 18.07
C THR A 230 -3.42 -9.09 19.01
N GLN A 231 -3.38 -8.87 20.33
CA GLN A 231 -3.27 -9.95 21.32
C GLN A 231 -4.46 -10.93 21.28
N THR A 232 -5.66 -10.43 21.01
CA THR A 232 -6.86 -11.28 20.92
C THR A 232 -6.85 -12.08 19.61
N TYR A 233 -6.46 -11.45 18.51
CA TYR A 233 -6.32 -12.09 17.21
C TYR A 233 -5.26 -13.21 17.24
N ASP A 234 -4.11 -12.95 17.85
CA ASP A 234 -3.02 -13.93 18.02
C ASP A 234 -3.46 -15.13 18.88
N ARG A 235 -4.07 -14.87 20.04
CA ARG A 235 -4.58 -15.94 20.93
C ARG A 235 -5.62 -16.84 20.27
N ASN A 236 -6.40 -16.31 19.34
CA ASN A 236 -7.39 -17.07 18.57
C ASN A 236 -6.78 -17.82 17.38
N GLY A 237 -5.46 -17.73 17.16
CA GLY A 237 -4.73 -18.41 16.08
C GLY A 237 -4.81 -17.71 14.72
N GLY A 238 -5.34 -16.49 14.68
CA GLY A 238 -5.55 -15.72 13.46
C GLY A 238 -6.58 -16.32 12.49
N VAL A 239 -6.72 -15.70 11.32
CA VAL A 239 -7.55 -16.18 10.21
C VAL A 239 -6.65 -16.62 9.06
N LYS A 240 -6.98 -17.75 8.44
CA LYS A 240 -6.26 -18.26 7.27
C LYS A 240 -6.71 -17.53 6.01
N LEU A 241 -5.75 -17.22 5.13
CA LEU A 241 -6.07 -16.73 3.80
C LEU A 241 -6.85 -17.78 2.99
N ARG A 242 -7.73 -17.32 2.10
CA ARG A 242 -8.51 -18.17 1.19
C ARG A 242 -8.17 -17.89 -0.27
#